data_AF-A0A437R573-F1
#
_entry.id   AF-A0A437R573-F1
#
_cell.length_a   1.000
_cell.length_b   1.000
_cell.length_c   1.000
_cell.angle_alpha   90.00
_cell.angle_beta   90.00
_cell.angle_gamma   90.00
#
_symmetry.space_group_name_H-M   'P 1'
#
loop_
_entity.id
_entity.type
_entity.pdbx_description
1 polymer ?
#
loop_
_entity_poly.entity_id
_entity_poly.type
_entity_poly.pdbx_seq_one_letter_code
_entity_poly.pdbx_strand_id
1 'polypeptide(L)'
;MNRNSVILFIAQFIVLVILICFVANLPAVEQFNLNQCQQLQEELEGNRNQQRKGYRLRDAAKIKDTEQRLQKQLFYHCEKPIVTQTKATVRRLLPTSRQPAFAPDRSLAGDFYASTIEVKAPYQGKQLSAWLGYYQEPRFCYGVRTTSVIVECATRRQQAMQQFEQDWRQDPPSLSDQR
;
A
#
# COMPACT_ATOMS: atom_id res chain seq x y z
N MET A 1 -41.97 17.25 -50.14
CA MET A 1 -40.99 16.98 -49.06
C MET A 1 -39.77 17.87 -49.29
N ASN A 2 -39.46 18.77 -48.36
CA ASN A 2 -38.37 19.72 -48.51
C ASN A 2 -37.02 19.01 -48.49
N ARG A 3 -36.15 19.32 -49.46
CA ARG A 3 -34.81 18.74 -49.63
C ARG A 3 -33.98 18.81 -48.34
N ASN A 4 -34.16 19.88 -47.56
CA ASN A 4 -33.52 20.09 -46.25
C ASN A 4 -34.01 19.10 -45.18
N SER A 5 -35.27 18.69 -45.25
CA SER A 5 -35.85 17.69 -44.33
C SER A 5 -35.25 16.30 -44.60
N VAL A 6 -35.08 15.93 -45.88
CA VAL A 6 -34.43 14.68 -46.29
C VAL A 6 -32.96 14.62 -45.86
N ILE A 7 -32.23 15.73 -46.00
CA ILE A 7 -30.82 15.83 -45.55
C ILE A 7 -30.69 15.67 -44.03
N LEU A 8 -31.60 16.25 -43.26
CA LEU A 8 -31.63 16.10 -41.79
C LEU A 8 -31.90 14.65 -41.37
N PHE A 9 -32.83 13.95 -42.03
CA PHE A 9 -33.10 12.55 -41.74
C PHE A 9 -31.90 11.64 -42.06
N ILE A 10 -31.21 11.89 -43.18
CA ILE A 10 -30.00 11.12 -43.55
C ILE A 10 -28.88 11.37 -42.54
N ALA A 11 -28.63 12.64 -42.16
CA ALA A 11 -27.63 12.97 -41.16
C ALA A 11 -27.93 12.32 -39.80
N GLN A 12 -29.20 12.33 -39.38
CA GLN A 12 -29.63 11.69 -38.14
C GLN A 12 -29.43 10.16 -38.17
N PHE A 13 -29.70 9.52 -39.30
CA PHE A 13 -29.44 8.08 -39.50
C PHE A 13 -27.95 7.75 -39.42
N ILE A 14 -27.09 8.56 -40.05
CA ILE A 14 -25.63 8.37 -40.02
C ILE A 14 -25.10 8.47 -38.58
N VAL A 15 -25.56 9.46 -37.81
CA VAL A 15 -25.17 9.62 -36.39
C VAL A 15 -25.62 8.43 -35.56
N LEU A 16 -26.81 7.89 -35.82
CA LEU A 16 -27.37 6.74 -35.11
C LEU A 16 -26.56 5.46 -35.38
N VAL A 17 -26.17 5.24 -36.64
CA VAL A 17 -25.32 4.10 -37.03
C VAL A 17 -23.94 4.19 -36.38
N ILE A 18 -23.33 5.38 -36.35
CA ILE A 18 -22.04 5.61 -35.69
C ILE A 18 -22.14 5.28 -34.19
N LEU A 19 -23.18 5.76 -33.50
CA LEU A 19 -23.42 5.46 -32.09
C LEU A 19 -23.55 3.97 -31.81
N ILE A 20 -24.27 3.23 -32.64
CA ILE A 20 -24.44 1.76 -32.50
C ILE A 20 -23.09 1.04 -32.66
N CYS A 21 -22.27 1.45 -33.62
CA CYS A 21 -20.93 0.88 -33.80
C CYS A 21 -20.00 1.11 -32.60
N PHE A 22 -20.11 2.26 -31.92
CA PHE A 22 -19.30 2.53 -30.72
C PHE A 22 -19.70 1.67 -29.51
N VAL A 23 -20.99 1.42 -29.31
CA VAL A 23 -21.47 0.60 -28.17
C VAL A 23 -21.11 -0.88 -28.34
N ALA A 24 -21.14 -1.40 -29.58
CA ALA A 24 -20.82 -2.80 -29.87
C ALA A 24 -19.34 -3.16 -29.65
N ASN A 25 -18.44 -2.17 -29.63
CA ASN A 25 -17.00 -2.37 -29.45
C ASN A 25 -16.51 -2.10 -28.03
N LEU A 26 -17.42 -1.89 -27.06
CA LEU A 26 -17.02 -1.80 -25.66
C LEU A 26 -16.53 -3.18 -25.21
N PRO A 27 -15.26 -3.35 -24.81
CA PRO A 27 -14.82 -4.60 -24.22
C PRO A 27 -15.58 -4.76 -22.91
N ALA A 28 -16.54 -5.69 -22.88
CA ALA A 28 -17.11 -6.15 -21.64
C ALA A 28 -15.96 -6.78 -20.85
N VAL A 29 -15.56 -6.14 -19.75
CA VAL A 29 -14.58 -6.73 -18.83
C VAL A 29 -15.19 -8.00 -18.29
N GLU A 30 -14.65 -9.16 -18.69
CA GLU A 30 -15.13 -10.44 -18.20
C GLU A 30 -14.91 -10.50 -16.69
N GLN A 31 -16.00 -10.49 -15.92
CA GLN A 31 -15.93 -10.61 -14.48
C GLN A 31 -15.71 -12.07 -14.11
N PHE A 32 -14.68 -12.33 -13.32
CA PHE A 32 -14.44 -13.67 -12.81
C PHE A 32 -15.44 -13.99 -11.70
N ASN A 33 -15.79 -15.28 -11.60
CA ASN A 33 -16.61 -15.74 -10.49
C ASN A 33 -15.83 -15.57 -9.17
N LEU A 34 -16.55 -15.41 -8.07
CA LEU A 34 -16.00 -15.28 -6.72
C LEU A 34 -14.98 -16.39 -6.39
N ASN A 35 -15.22 -17.63 -6.80
CA ASN A 35 -14.28 -18.73 -6.58
C ASN A 35 -12.96 -18.57 -7.36
N GLN A 36 -13.00 -18.05 -8.59
CA GLN A 36 -11.81 -17.80 -9.39
C GLN A 36 -10.98 -16.65 -8.78
N CYS A 37 -11.66 -15.64 -8.25
CA CYS A 37 -11.01 -14.56 -7.51
C CYS A 37 -10.36 -15.03 -6.21
N GLN A 38 -11.02 -15.92 -5.47
CA GLN A 38 -10.44 -16.56 -4.28
C GLN A 38 -9.19 -17.36 -4.64
N GLN A 39 -9.23 -18.15 -5.72
CA GLN A 39 -8.09 -18.92 -6.19
C GLN A 39 -6.89 -18.00 -6.55
N LEU A 40 -7.12 -16.92 -7.29
CA LEU A 40 -6.06 -15.96 -7.62
C LEU A 40 -5.46 -15.30 -6.36
N GLN A 41 -6.29 -15.05 -5.35
CA GLN A 41 -5.85 -14.47 -4.09
C GLN A 41 -5.02 -15.45 -3.26
N GLU A 42 -5.40 -16.72 -3.26
CA GLU A 42 -4.63 -17.80 -2.64
C GLU A 42 -3.27 -18.02 -3.33
N GLU A 43 -3.23 -17.97 -4.67
CA GLU A 43 -1.97 -18.02 -5.44
C GLU A 43 -1.05 -16.84 -5.10
N LEU A 44 -1.61 -15.65 -4.93
CA LEU A 44 -0.86 -14.45 -4.55
C LEU A 44 -0.32 -14.57 -3.13
N GLU A 45 -1.10 -15.11 -2.20
CA GLU A 45 -0.65 -15.39 -0.84
C GLU A 45 0.45 -16.46 -0.82
N GLY A 46 0.32 -17.51 -1.63
CA GLY A 46 1.35 -18.52 -1.85
C GLY A 46 2.67 -17.90 -2.33
N ASN A 47 2.60 -16.99 -3.30
CA ASN A 47 3.76 -16.24 -3.78
C ASN A 47 4.41 -15.41 -2.65
N ARG A 48 3.62 -14.66 -1.88
CA ARG A 48 4.11 -13.88 -0.72
C ARG A 48 4.74 -14.76 0.36
N ASN A 49 4.15 -15.93 0.63
CA ASN A 49 4.69 -16.89 1.57
C ASN A 49 6.03 -17.47 1.08
N GLN A 50 6.17 -17.71 -0.24
CA GLN A 50 7.44 -18.09 -0.84
C GLN A 50 8.48 -16.97 -0.70
N GLN A 51 8.09 -15.71 -0.87
CA GLN A 51 8.99 -14.58 -0.62
C GLN A 51 9.46 -14.53 0.84
N ARG A 52 8.57 -14.77 1.81
CA ARG A 52 8.88 -14.79 3.26
C ARG A 52 9.79 -15.95 3.68
N LYS A 53 9.60 -17.14 3.09
CA LYS A 53 10.40 -18.34 3.40
C LYS A 53 11.80 -18.30 2.78
N GLY A 54 12.04 -17.36 1.86
CA GLY A 54 13.27 -17.28 1.07
C GLY A 54 13.21 -18.16 -0.17
N TYR A 55 13.86 -17.70 -1.22
CA TYR A 55 13.89 -18.35 -2.54
C TYR A 55 15.27 -18.17 -3.19
N ARG A 56 15.54 -18.93 -4.25
CA ARG A 56 16.82 -18.83 -4.97
C ARG A 56 16.87 -17.56 -5.80
N LEU A 57 17.98 -16.84 -5.81
CA LEU A 57 18.12 -15.56 -6.54
C LEU A 57 17.72 -15.62 -8.02
N ARG A 58 17.97 -16.75 -8.70
CA ARG A 58 17.54 -16.97 -10.09
C ARG A 58 16.03 -16.94 -10.30
N ASP A 59 15.25 -17.23 -9.25
CA ASP A 59 13.80 -17.25 -9.28
C ASP A 59 13.18 -15.88 -8.95
N ALA A 60 14.00 -14.87 -8.60
CA ALA A 60 13.54 -13.55 -8.16
C ALA A 60 12.64 -12.86 -9.20
N ALA A 61 13.10 -12.81 -10.45
CA ALA A 61 12.36 -12.20 -11.55
C ALA A 61 11.01 -12.90 -11.75
N LYS A 62 11.03 -14.24 -11.78
CA LYS A 62 9.82 -15.05 -11.95
C LYS A 62 8.79 -14.81 -10.84
N ILE A 63 9.25 -14.78 -9.58
CA ILE A 63 8.37 -14.57 -8.41
C ILE A 63 7.74 -13.17 -8.46
N LYS A 64 8.54 -12.15 -8.82
CA LYS A 64 8.06 -10.77 -8.99
C LYS A 64 7.06 -10.65 -10.14
N ASP A 65 7.35 -11.27 -11.29
CA ASP A 65 6.47 -11.24 -12.46
C ASP A 65 5.15 -11.96 -12.19
N THR A 66 5.19 -13.08 -11.46
CA THR A 66 3.97 -13.78 -11.04
C THR A 66 3.14 -12.95 -10.08
N GLU A 67 3.75 -12.30 -9.09
CA GLU A 67 3.02 -11.39 -8.19
C GLU A 67 2.34 -10.26 -8.99
N GLN A 68 3.07 -9.59 -9.89
CA GLN A 68 2.51 -8.51 -10.71
C GLN A 68 1.37 -8.98 -11.61
N ARG A 69 1.49 -10.18 -12.20
CA ARG A 69 0.45 -10.76 -13.05
C ARG A 69 -0.82 -11.04 -12.26
N LEU A 70 -0.69 -11.69 -11.09
CA LEU A 70 -1.83 -12.03 -10.22
C LEU A 70 -2.54 -10.77 -9.72
N GLN A 71 -1.78 -9.75 -9.31
CA GLN A 71 -2.36 -8.46 -8.90
C GLN A 71 -3.15 -7.79 -10.01
N LYS A 72 -2.63 -7.78 -11.25
CA LYS A 72 -3.36 -7.26 -12.40
C LYS A 72 -4.65 -8.03 -12.66
N GLN A 73 -4.61 -9.37 -12.61
CA GLN A 73 -5.80 -10.19 -12.82
C GLN A 73 -6.87 -9.93 -11.76
N LEU A 74 -6.48 -9.83 -10.49
CA LEU A 74 -7.39 -9.46 -9.40
C LEU A 74 -7.99 -8.05 -9.61
N PHE A 75 -7.17 -7.07 -10.00
CA PHE A 75 -7.63 -5.71 -10.23
C PHE A 75 -8.65 -5.63 -11.37
N TYR A 76 -8.33 -6.20 -12.53
CA TYR A 76 -9.21 -6.08 -13.70
C TYR A 76 -10.47 -6.96 -13.62
N HIS A 77 -10.39 -8.15 -13.03
CA HIS A 77 -11.48 -9.14 -13.11
C HIS A 77 -12.25 -9.38 -11.82
N CYS A 78 -11.72 -8.97 -10.66
CA CYS A 78 -12.28 -9.25 -9.34
C CYS A 78 -12.68 -8.00 -8.56
N GLU A 79 -12.41 -6.80 -9.09
CA GLU A 79 -12.93 -5.56 -8.51
C GLU A 79 -14.45 -5.52 -8.67
N LYS A 80 -15.15 -5.58 -7.54
CA LYS A 80 -16.62 -5.50 -7.54
C LYS A 80 -17.01 -4.11 -8.05
N PRO A 81 -17.97 -3.98 -8.98
CA PRO A 81 -18.54 -2.69 -9.29
C PRO A 81 -19.06 -2.09 -7.98
N ILE A 82 -18.89 -0.77 -7.80
CA ILE A 82 -19.46 -0.05 -6.66
C ILE A 82 -20.98 -0.21 -6.76
N VAL A 83 -21.52 -1.24 -6.11
CA VAL A 83 -22.96 -1.36 -5.90
C VAL A 83 -23.28 -0.16 -5.02
N THR A 84 -23.92 0.85 -5.60
CA THR A 84 -24.50 1.97 -4.85
C THR A 84 -25.35 1.34 -3.77
N GLN A 85 -24.84 1.31 -2.54
CA GLN A 85 -25.55 0.71 -1.43
C GLN A 85 -26.91 1.40 -1.37
N THR A 86 -27.99 0.65 -1.60
CA THR A 86 -29.32 1.11 -1.23
C THR A 86 -29.23 1.53 0.22
N LYS A 87 -29.55 2.80 0.48
CA LYS A 87 -29.38 3.46 1.78
C LYS A 87 -30.02 2.57 2.86
N ALA A 88 -29.20 1.77 3.53
CA ALA A 88 -29.60 1.14 4.77
C ALA A 88 -29.69 2.28 5.78
N THR A 89 -30.91 2.72 6.09
CA THR A 89 -31.17 3.62 7.21
C THR A 89 -30.83 2.88 8.49
N VAL A 90 -29.54 2.87 8.84
CA VAL A 90 -29.09 2.45 10.15
C VAL A 90 -29.53 3.54 11.11
N ARG A 91 -30.67 3.33 11.79
CA ARG A 91 -30.99 4.09 12.99
C ARG A 91 -29.89 3.76 14.00
N ARG A 92 -28.93 4.68 14.16
CA ARG A 92 -27.97 4.63 15.27
C ARG A 92 -28.76 4.82 16.57
N LEU A 93 -29.20 3.73 17.16
CA LEU A 93 -29.54 3.73 18.57
C LEU A 93 -28.21 3.86 19.31
N LEU A 94 -27.98 5.02 19.94
CA LEU A 94 -26.87 5.19 20.86
C LEU A 94 -27.08 4.20 22.02
N PRO A 95 -26.12 3.31 22.32
CA PRO A 95 -26.26 2.42 23.46
C PRO A 95 -26.24 3.24 24.75
N THR A 96 -27.36 3.24 25.49
CA THR A 96 -27.52 4.01 26.74
C THR A 96 -26.95 3.31 27.98
N SER A 97 -26.21 2.22 27.79
CA SER A 97 -25.61 1.47 28.89
C SER A 97 -24.09 1.54 28.82
N ARG A 98 -23.48 2.23 29.79
CA ARG A 98 -22.05 2.12 30.07
C ARG A 98 -21.82 0.70 30.58
N GLN A 99 -21.44 -0.20 29.67
CA GLN A 99 -20.85 -1.48 30.06
C GLN A 99 -19.63 -1.17 30.96
N PRO A 100 -19.50 -1.81 32.13
CA PRO A 100 -18.30 -1.67 32.95
C PRO A 100 -17.09 -2.11 32.10
N ALA A 101 -15.97 -1.40 32.25
CA ALA A 101 -14.75 -1.66 31.50
C ALA A 101 -14.42 -3.16 31.57
N PHE A 102 -14.34 -3.80 30.41
CA PHE A 102 -13.95 -5.20 30.28
C PHE A 102 -12.59 -5.37 30.96
N ALA A 103 -12.56 -6.02 32.12
CA ALA A 103 -11.31 -6.42 32.74
C ALA A 103 -10.64 -7.40 31.76
N PRO A 104 -9.37 -7.20 31.37
CA PRO A 104 -8.72 -8.07 30.42
C PRO A 104 -8.63 -9.48 31.02
N ASP A 105 -9.43 -10.39 30.47
CA ASP A 105 -9.34 -11.80 30.77
C ASP A 105 -8.01 -12.33 30.20
N ARG A 106 -7.02 -12.47 31.10
CA ARG A 106 -5.68 -12.97 30.76
C ARG A 106 -5.68 -14.47 30.42
N SER A 107 -6.79 -15.17 30.58
CA SER A 107 -6.87 -16.62 30.33
C SER A 107 -7.01 -17.00 28.85
N LEU A 108 -7.29 -16.02 27.97
CA LEU A 108 -7.38 -16.21 26.51
C LEU A 108 -6.14 -15.74 25.73
N ALA A 109 -5.09 -15.31 26.43
CA ALA A 109 -3.81 -15.03 25.82
C ALA A 109 -3.07 -16.35 25.60
N GLY A 110 -3.46 -17.09 24.55
CA GLY A 110 -2.55 -18.08 23.97
C GLY A 110 -1.20 -17.40 23.70
N ASP A 111 -0.10 -18.11 23.93
CA ASP A 111 1.27 -17.59 23.90
C ASP A 111 1.51 -16.65 22.71
N PHE A 112 1.28 -15.36 22.92
CA PHE A 112 1.62 -14.34 21.96
C PHE A 112 3.12 -14.13 22.14
N TYR A 113 3.90 -14.85 21.34
CA TYR A 113 5.33 -14.61 21.18
C TYR A 113 5.53 -13.26 20.47
N ALA A 114 5.21 -12.16 21.14
CA ALA A 114 5.78 -10.87 20.82
C ALA A 114 7.23 -10.95 21.25
N SER A 115 8.14 -11.17 20.31
CA SER A 115 9.53 -10.81 20.54
C SER A 115 9.54 -9.33 20.91
N THR A 116 9.97 -9.00 22.12
CA THR A 116 10.23 -7.61 22.50
C THR A 116 11.35 -7.12 21.61
N ILE A 117 11.00 -6.47 20.50
CA ILE A 117 11.95 -5.77 19.65
C ILE A 117 12.25 -4.48 20.40
N GLU A 118 13.29 -4.51 21.22
CA GLU A 118 13.91 -3.28 21.71
C GLU A 118 14.53 -2.59 20.50
N VAL A 119 13.83 -1.60 19.96
CA VAL A 119 14.37 -0.71 18.94
C VAL A 119 15.41 0.18 19.64
N LYS A 120 16.62 -0.35 19.81
CA LYS A 120 17.75 0.46 20.26
C LYS A 120 18.04 1.49 19.18
N ALA A 121 17.96 2.77 19.55
CA ALA A 121 18.43 3.82 18.68
C ALA A 121 19.90 3.54 18.30
N PRO A 122 20.32 3.84 17.05
CA PRO A 122 21.67 3.53 16.58
C PRO A 122 22.77 4.21 17.40
N TYR A 123 22.45 5.34 18.05
CA TYR A 123 23.38 6.12 18.85
C TYR A 123 22.80 6.40 20.25
N GLN A 124 23.69 6.50 21.24
CA GLN A 124 23.33 6.80 22.63
C GLN A 124 24.25 7.90 23.20
N GLY A 125 23.81 8.57 24.28
CA GLY A 125 24.61 9.56 24.98
C GLY A 125 25.11 10.72 24.08
N LYS A 126 26.40 11.06 24.20
CA LYS A 126 27.03 12.15 23.43
C LYS A 126 26.99 11.92 21.91
N GLN A 127 27.06 10.66 21.48
CA GLN A 127 26.97 10.32 20.06
C GLN A 127 25.57 10.62 19.51
N LEU A 128 24.52 10.38 20.30
CA LEU A 128 23.16 10.74 19.92
C LEU A 128 22.99 12.26 19.81
N SER A 129 23.48 13.03 20.80
CA SER A 129 23.39 14.49 20.74
C SER A 129 24.17 15.07 19.56
N ALA A 130 25.34 14.51 19.26
CA ALA A 130 26.14 14.91 18.10
C ALA A 130 25.44 14.56 16.79
N TRP A 131 24.85 13.36 16.68
CA TRP A 131 24.06 12.96 15.53
C TRP A 131 22.86 13.89 15.29
N LEU A 132 22.13 14.26 16.35
CA LEU A 132 21.00 15.20 16.27
C LEU A 132 21.43 16.62 15.86
N GLY A 133 22.66 17.01 16.20
CA GLY A 133 23.26 18.26 15.71
C GLY A 133 23.74 18.16 14.25
N TYR A 134 24.25 17.00 13.84
CA TYR A 134 24.81 16.76 12.52
C TYR A 134 23.74 16.60 11.44
N TYR A 135 22.69 15.82 11.71
CA TYR A 135 21.64 15.50 10.73
C TYR A 135 20.26 15.98 11.19
N GLN A 136 19.66 16.84 10.38
CA GLN A 136 18.24 17.22 10.49
C GLN A 136 17.49 16.76 9.26
N GLU A 137 16.39 16.03 9.48
CA GLU A 137 15.57 15.51 8.40
C GLU A 137 14.92 16.68 7.62
N PRO A 138 15.04 16.70 6.28
CA PRO A 138 14.43 17.76 5.48
C PRO A 138 12.91 17.80 5.63
N ARG A 139 12.32 19.00 5.51
CA ARG A 139 10.87 19.17 5.70
C ARG A 139 10.01 18.30 4.78
N PHE A 140 10.47 18.05 3.56
CA PHE A 140 9.74 17.24 2.59
C PHE A 140 9.69 15.75 2.94
N CYS A 141 10.53 15.28 3.86
CA CYS A 141 10.53 13.88 4.32
C CYS A 141 9.49 13.61 5.40
N TYR A 142 8.86 14.64 5.97
CA TYR A 142 7.80 14.46 6.96
C TYR A 142 6.45 14.18 6.28
N GLY A 143 5.79 13.08 6.68
CA GLY A 143 4.42 12.77 6.24
C GLY A 143 4.29 12.29 4.79
N VAL A 144 5.39 11.81 4.19
CA VAL A 144 5.42 11.33 2.81
C VAL A 144 4.56 10.08 2.61
N ARG A 145 3.81 10.04 1.50
CA ARG A 145 2.98 8.88 1.10
C ARG A 145 3.48 8.16 -0.14
N THR A 146 4.39 8.78 -0.89
CA THR A 146 4.96 8.24 -2.11
C THR A 146 6.16 7.37 -1.80
N THR A 147 6.18 6.14 -2.32
CA THR A 147 7.26 5.18 -2.08
C THR A 147 8.61 5.68 -2.56
N SER A 148 8.68 6.39 -3.69
CA SER A 148 9.92 6.96 -4.21
C SER A 148 10.55 7.98 -3.25
N VAL A 149 9.75 8.88 -2.68
CA VAL A 149 10.23 9.90 -1.74
C VAL A 149 10.60 9.26 -0.41
N ILE A 150 9.87 8.23 0.04
CA ILE A 150 10.23 7.43 1.22
C ILE A 150 11.62 6.81 1.04
N VAL A 151 11.88 6.18 -0.12
CA VAL A 151 13.18 5.58 -0.43
C VAL A 151 14.27 6.64 -0.46
N GLU A 152 14.03 7.79 -1.11
CA GLU A 152 15.00 8.87 -1.17
C GLU A 152 15.40 9.39 0.22
N CYS A 153 14.41 9.67 1.08
CA CYS A 153 14.66 10.12 2.45
C CYS A 153 15.43 9.08 3.26
N ALA A 154 15.05 7.80 3.14
CA ALA A 154 15.76 6.71 3.81
C ALA A 154 17.22 6.59 3.33
N THR A 155 17.47 6.65 2.02
CA THR A 155 18.82 6.60 1.45
C THR A 155 19.66 7.78 1.90
N ARG A 156 19.11 8.99 1.90
CA ARG A 156 19.83 10.21 2.32
C ARG A 156 20.24 10.13 3.79
N ARG A 157 19.31 9.73 4.67
CA ARG A 157 19.60 9.53 6.08
C ARG A 157 20.69 8.49 6.31
N GLN A 158 20.66 7.39 5.56
CA GLN A 158 21.67 6.34 5.64
C GLN A 158 23.06 6.83 5.21
N GLN A 159 23.14 7.64 4.15
CA GLN A 159 24.40 8.26 3.71
C GLN A 159 24.97 9.20 4.78
N ALA A 160 24.12 10.05 5.37
CA ALA A 160 24.54 10.93 6.46
C ALA A 160 25.03 10.14 7.69
N MET A 161 24.38 9.01 8.03
CA MET A 161 24.84 8.13 9.10
C MET A 161 26.24 7.57 8.81
N GLN A 162 26.48 7.11 7.58
CA GLN A 162 27.79 6.59 7.18
C GLN A 162 28.90 7.64 7.28
N GLN A 163 28.63 8.86 6.85
CA GLN A 163 29.59 9.98 6.95
C GLN A 163 29.86 10.34 8.40
N PHE A 164 28.81 10.53 9.20
CA PHE A 164 28.93 10.80 10.63
C PHE A 164 29.74 9.72 11.36
N GLU A 165 29.52 8.44 11.05
CA GLU A 165 30.29 7.35 11.66
C GLU A 165 31.75 7.29 11.23
N GLN A 166 32.09 7.81 10.05
CA GLN A 166 33.48 7.95 9.61
C GLN A 166 34.15 9.08 10.40
N ASP A 167 33.49 10.23 10.49
CA ASP A 167 33.99 11.41 11.20
C ASP A 167 34.13 11.11 12.71
N TRP A 168 33.11 10.47 13.29
CA TRP A 168 33.09 10.08 14.71
C TRP A 168 34.16 9.06 15.10
N ARG A 169 34.55 8.19 14.16
CA ARG A 169 35.65 7.22 14.40
C ARG A 169 37.02 7.90 14.44
N GLN A 170 37.18 9.03 13.76
CA GLN A 170 38.45 9.75 13.67
C GLN A 170 38.66 10.71 14.85
N ASP A 171 37.60 11.36 15.33
CA ASP A 171 37.67 12.30 16.46
C ASP A 171 36.51 12.08 17.46
N PRO A 172 36.55 10.99 18.26
CA PRO A 172 35.57 10.79 19.31
C PRO A 172 35.83 11.79 20.46
N PRO A 173 34.84 12.62 20.86
CA PRO A 173 35.02 13.54 21.98
C PRO A 173 35.34 12.74 23.26
N SER A 174 36.35 13.19 24.01
CA SER A 174 36.83 12.50 25.21
C SER A 174 35.69 12.24 26.23
N LEU A 175 35.61 10.99 26.67
CA LEU A 175 34.57 10.46 27.57
C LEU A 175 34.81 10.80 29.05
N SER A 176 35.73 11.71 29.38
CA SER A 176 36.18 11.93 30.77
C SER A 176 35.22 12.75 31.66
N ASP A 177 34.14 13.31 31.13
CA ASP A 177 33.18 14.10 31.90
C ASP A 177 31.76 13.52 31.82
N GLN A 178 31.53 12.42 32.52
CA GLN A 178 30.18 11.99 32.93
C GLN A 178 30.25 11.52 34.39
N ARG A 179 30.02 12.46 35.31
CA ARG A 179 29.60 12.19 36.70
C ARG A 179 28.14 12.62 36.83
#